data_AF-K0S860-F1
#
_entry.id   AF-K0S860-F1
#
_cell.length_a   1.000
_cell.length_b   1.000
_cell.length_c   1.000
_cell.angle_alpha   90.00
_cell.angle_beta   90.00
_cell.angle_gamma   90.00
#
_symmetry.space_group_name_H-M   'P 1'
#
loop_
_entity.id
_entity.type
_entity.pdbx_description
1 polymer ?
#
loop_
_entity_poly.entity_id
_entity_poly.type
_entity_poly.pdbx_seq_one_letter_code
_entity_poly.pdbx_strand_id
1 'polypeptide(L)'
;MGLRDPRLSPHEDSIDIRIRRMLAGWRKEDPPPQRVKPVPLQVIQNLAFIAKHSPDESVRATVDMIILAFFFLLRPGEYTDNSKESESEPFRLEDIQLFVDGRRLDIMTCSHSELMQATFGSLTFTTQKNGVRGEVIGL
;
A
#
# COMPACT_ATOMS: atom_id res chain seq x y z
N MET A 1 31.61 22.51 -26.21
CA MET A 1 31.01 22.47 -24.86
C MET A 1 29.80 21.56 -24.93
N GLY A 2 29.67 20.62 -23.99
CA GLY A 2 28.56 19.66 -23.96
C GLY A 2 27.22 20.31 -23.57
N LEU A 3 26.12 19.62 -23.89
CA LEU A 3 24.77 20.01 -23.45
C LEU A 3 24.68 19.97 -21.91
N ARG A 4 23.82 20.81 -21.32
CA ARG A 4 23.56 20.83 -19.86
C ARG A 4 23.09 19.47 -19.33
N ASP A 5 22.27 18.76 -20.12
CA ASP A 5 21.90 17.38 -19.88
C ASP A 5 22.10 16.58 -21.18
N PRO A 6 22.99 15.58 -21.20
CA PRO A 6 23.26 14.77 -22.40
C PRO A 6 22.09 13.86 -22.79
N ARG A 7 21.05 13.75 -21.96
CA ARG A 7 19.85 12.93 -22.22
C ARG A 7 18.78 13.69 -23.03
N LEU A 8 18.87 15.01 -23.07
CA LEU A 8 17.92 15.89 -23.74
C LEU A 8 18.46 16.34 -25.08
N SER A 9 17.56 16.61 -26.02
CA SER A 9 17.96 17.11 -27.32
C SER A 9 18.46 18.56 -27.22
N PRO A 10 19.39 19.00 -28.08
CA PRO A 10 19.90 20.38 -28.06
C PRO A 10 18.86 21.48 -28.30
N HIS A 11 17.76 21.15 -28.97
CA HIS A 11 16.81 22.12 -29.54
C HIS A 11 15.41 22.03 -28.94
N GLU A 12 15.11 20.92 -28.26
CA GLU A 12 13.82 20.62 -27.65
C GLU A 12 14.11 20.00 -26.27
N ASP A 13 13.37 20.40 -25.23
CA ASP A 13 13.51 19.88 -23.86
C ASP A 13 12.93 18.45 -23.74
N SER A 14 13.15 17.64 -24.77
CA SER A 14 12.63 16.29 -24.97
C SER A 14 13.79 15.31 -25.03
N ILE A 15 13.52 14.05 -24.64
CA ILE A 15 14.51 12.98 -24.61
C ILE A 15 15.08 12.77 -26.02
N ASP A 16 16.41 12.71 -26.12
CA ASP A 16 17.16 12.45 -27.36
C ASP A 16 16.59 11.24 -28.11
N ILE A 17 16.46 11.38 -29.43
CA ILE A 17 15.83 10.38 -30.29
C ILE A 17 16.48 9.00 -30.19
N ARG A 18 17.78 8.93 -29.91
CA ARG A 18 18.52 7.66 -29.74
C ARG A 18 18.09 6.96 -28.48
N ILE A 19 18.01 7.69 -27.36
CA ILE A 19 17.54 7.15 -26.08
C ILE A 19 16.07 6.73 -26.20
N ARG A 20 15.24 7.54 -26.85
CA ARG A 20 13.83 7.21 -27.09
C ARG A 20 13.66 5.92 -27.90
N ARG A 21 14.44 5.75 -28.97
CA ARG A 21 14.44 4.53 -29.79
C ARG A 21 14.97 3.32 -29.03
N MET A 22 16.02 3.48 -28.23
CA MET A 22 16.57 2.43 -27.37
C MET A 22 15.52 1.94 -26.37
N LEU A 23 14.88 2.84 -25.63
CA LEU A 23 13.80 2.50 -24.69
C LEU A 23 12.62 1.82 -25.39
N ALA A 24 12.25 2.28 -26.59
CA ALA A 24 11.20 1.65 -27.39
C ALA A 24 11.58 0.24 -27.87
N GLY A 25 12.86 0.01 -28.19
CA GLY A 25 13.40 -1.31 -28.52
C GLY A 25 13.32 -2.26 -27.33
N TRP A 26 13.84 -1.84 -26.17
CA TRP A 26 13.77 -2.64 -24.95
C TRP A 26 12.34 -2.96 -24.54
N ARG A 27 11.41 -2.01 -24.65
CA ARG A 27 9.99 -2.25 -24.35
C ARG A 27 9.33 -3.28 -25.29
N LYS A 28 9.84 -3.43 -26.52
CA LYS A 28 9.36 -4.46 -27.46
C LYS A 28 9.97 -5.83 -27.19
N GLU A 29 11.21 -5.85 -26.70
CA GLU A 29 11.91 -7.07 -26.30
C GLU A 29 11.45 -7.59 -24.93
N ASP A 30 10.88 -6.72 -24.09
CA ASP A 30 10.35 -7.07 -22.78
C ASP A 30 9.21 -8.09 -22.90
N PRO A 31 9.34 -9.28 -22.29
CA PRO A 31 8.28 -10.28 -22.33
C PRO A 31 7.00 -9.77 -21.64
N PRO A 32 5.82 -10.30 -22.00
CA PRO A 32 4.59 -9.97 -21.30
C PRO A 32 4.74 -10.18 -19.79
N PRO A 33 4.18 -9.28 -18.95
CA PRO A 33 4.29 -9.41 -17.50
C PRO A 33 3.73 -10.75 -17.04
N GLN A 34 4.52 -11.48 -16.26
CA GLN A 34 4.11 -12.76 -15.73
C GLN A 34 3.09 -12.55 -14.62
N ARG A 35 1.92 -13.21 -14.74
CA ARG A 35 0.90 -13.14 -13.69
C ARG A 35 1.41 -13.80 -12.42
N VAL A 36 1.54 -13.02 -11.35
CA VAL A 36 1.70 -13.56 -10.00
C VAL A 36 0.37 -14.14 -9.53
N LYS A 37 0.40 -15.32 -8.90
CA LYS A 37 -0.82 -15.92 -8.35
C LYS A 37 -1.20 -15.19 -7.06
N PRO A 38 -2.48 -14.81 -6.89
CA PRO A 38 -2.92 -14.18 -5.65
C PRO A 38 -2.82 -15.18 -4.49
N VAL A 39 -2.67 -14.66 -3.28
CA VAL A 39 -2.75 -15.47 -2.05
C VAL A 39 -4.20 -15.97 -1.91
N PRO A 40 -4.43 -17.29 -1.80
CA PRO A 40 -5.78 -17.82 -1.63
C PRO A 40 -6.38 -17.41 -0.28
N LEU A 41 -7.69 -17.14 -0.25
CA LEU A 41 -8.41 -16.79 0.98
C LEU A 41 -8.29 -17.87 2.06
N GLN A 42 -8.17 -19.14 1.66
CA GLN A 42 -7.98 -20.26 2.58
C GLN A 42 -6.72 -20.12 3.44
N VAL A 43 -5.66 -19.50 2.90
CA VAL A 43 -4.43 -19.22 3.65
C VAL A 43 -4.72 -18.23 4.79
N ILE A 44 -5.47 -17.16 4.48
CA ILE A 44 -5.86 -16.14 5.45
C ILE A 44 -6.78 -16.73 6.53
N GLN A 45 -7.75 -17.56 6.13
CA GLN A 45 -8.64 -18.27 7.06
C GLN A 45 -7.86 -19.20 8.01
N ASN A 46 -6.87 -19.92 7.49
CA ASN A 46 -6.04 -20.79 8.31
C ASN A 46 -5.16 -20.01 9.28
N LEU A 47 -4.58 -18.88 8.85
CA LEU A 47 -3.82 -17.98 9.74
C LEU A 47 -4.70 -17.44 10.86
N ALA A 48 -5.92 -16.99 10.55
CA ALA A 48 -6.89 -16.55 11.55
C ALA A 48 -7.24 -17.65 12.55
N PHE A 49 -7.40 -18.90 12.08
CA PHE A 49 -7.60 -20.06 12.96
C PHE A 49 -6.42 -20.29 13.90
N ILE A 50 -5.18 -20.21 13.40
CA ILE A 50 -3.96 -20.35 14.21
C ILE A 50 -3.87 -19.25 15.25
N ALA A 51 -4.06 -17.99 14.86
CA ALA A 51 -4.01 -16.84 15.77
C ALA A 51 -5.01 -16.98 16.92
N LYS A 52 -6.25 -17.39 16.62
CA LYS A 52 -7.31 -17.58 17.62
C LYS A 52 -6.96 -18.61 18.71
N HIS A 53 -6.14 -19.61 18.36
CA HIS A 53 -5.74 -20.67 19.29
C HIS A 53 -4.29 -20.51 19.80
N SER A 54 -3.60 -19.45 19.41
CA SER A 54 -2.23 -19.19 19.83
C SER A 54 -2.20 -18.54 21.21
N PRO A 55 -1.44 -19.09 22.17
CA PRO A 55 -1.19 -18.40 23.45
C PRO A 55 -0.26 -17.18 23.27
N ASP A 56 0.48 -17.11 22.17
CA ASP A 56 1.45 -16.05 21.90
C ASP A 56 0.78 -14.82 21.28
N GLU A 57 0.86 -13.69 21.97
CA GLU A 57 0.36 -12.39 21.52
C GLU A 57 1.07 -11.90 20.25
N SER A 58 2.35 -12.22 20.10
CA SER A 58 3.12 -11.80 18.91
C SER A 58 2.59 -12.47 17.64
N VAL A 59 2.17 -13.74 17.74
CA VAL A 59 1.54 -14.48 16.64
C VAL A 59 0.19 -13.86 16.29
N ARG A 60 -0.62 -13.51 17.31
CA ARG A 60 -1.92 -12.84 17.11
C ARG A 60 -1.75 -11.51 16.38
N ALA A 61 -0.88 -10.64 16.89
CA ALA A 61 -0.57 -9.36 16.26
C ALA A 61 -0.05 -9.53 14.83
N THR A 62 0.85 -10.50 14.58
CA THR A 62 1.39 -10.74 13.24
C THR A 62 0.29 -11.15 12.24
N VAL A 63 -0.62 -12.02 12.66
CA VAL A 63 -1.74 -12.45 11.81
C VAL A 63 -2.73 -11.31 11.56
N ASP A 64 -3.04 -10.50 12.57
CA ASP A 64 -3.92 -9.33 12.40
C ASP A 64 -3.33 -8.34 11.38
N MET A 65 -2.02 -8.10 11.43
CA MET A 65 -1.31 -7.29 10.43
C MET A 65 -1.37 -7.89 9.02
N ILE A 66 -1.24 -9.22 8.88
CA ILE A 66 -1.38 -9.92 7.59
C ILE A 66 -2.81 -9.77 7.04
N ILE A 67 -3.82 -9.92 7.90
CA ILE A 67 -5.23 -9.78 7.51
C ILE A 67 -5.50 -8.36 7.02
N LEU A 68 -5.06 -7.34 7.77
CA LEU A 68 -5.17 -5.94 7.38
C LEU A 68 -4.50 -5.68 6.02
N ALA A 69 -3.25 -6.13 5.85
CA ALA A 69 -2.52 -5.96 4.61
C ALA A 69 -3.19 -6.67 3.42
N PHE A 70 -3.78 -7.85 3.65
CA PHE A 70 -4.47 -8.60 2.60
C PHE A 70 -5.75 -7.90 2.12
N PHE A 71 -6.58 -7.42 3.04
CA PHE A 71 -7.85 -6.79 2.70
C PHE A 71 -7.65 -5.39 2.09
N PHE A 72 -6.76 -4.58 2.65
CA PHE A 72 -6.45 -3.25 2.12
C PHE A 72 -5.38 -3.24 1.00
N LEU A 73 -4.86 -4.41 0.61
CA LEU A 73 -3.82 -4.59 -0.41
C LEU A 73 -2.54 -3.77 -0.14
N LEU A 74 -2.15 -3.72 1.13
CA LEU A 74 -1.03 -2.90 1.58
C LEU A 74 0.33 -3.51 1.21
N ARG A 75 1.28 -2.64 0.88
CA ARG A 75 2.70 -3.00 0.78
C ARG A 75 3.32 -3.09 2.17
N PRO A 76 4.37 -3.90 2.38
CA PRO A 76 5.06 -4.00 3.67
C PRO A 76 5.38 -2.64 4.31
N GLY A 77 5.93 -1.69 3.54
CA GLY A 77 6.24 -0.35 4.06
C GLY A 77 5.06 0.55 4.42
N GLU A 78 3.83 0.13 4.14
CA GLU A 78 2.62 0.88 4.49
C GLU A 78 2.06 0.43 5.85
N TYR A 79 2.41 -0.77 6.36
CA TYR A 79 1.88 -1.29 7.62
C TYR A 79 2.95 -1.79 8.60
N THR A 80 4.22 -1.90 8.17
CA THR A 80 5.35 -2.18 9.06
C THR A 80 6.29 -1.00 9.08
N ASP A 81 6.80 -0.65 10.27
CA ASP A 81 7.87 0.34 10.40
C ASP A 81 9.15 -0.22 9.76
N ASN A 82 9.47 0.27 8.56
CA ASN A 82 10.71 -0.03 7.88
C ASN A 82 11.70 1.09 8.16
N SER A 83 12.97 0.71 8.38
CA SER A 83 14.04 1.65 8.73
C SER A 83 14.10 2.84 7.79
N LYS A 84 14.51 4.00 8.32
CA LYS A 84 14.55 5.40 7.81
C LYS A 84 14.92 5.67 6.33
N GLU A 85 15.27 4.65 5.56
CA GLU A 85 15.69 4.70 4.16
C GLU A 85 14.57 4.33 3.17
N SER A 86 13.39 3.87 3.64
CA SER A 86 12.26 3.60 2.74
C SER A 86 11.41 4.85 2.49
N GLU A 87 11.14 5.17 1.22
CA GLU A 87 10.17 6.19 0.79
C GLU A 87 8.69 5.84 1.13
N SER A 88 8.45 4.80 1.93
CA SER A 88 7.11 4.36 2.34
C SER A 88 6.86 4.80 3.77
N GLU A 89 5.83 5.64 3.96
CA GLU A 89 5.36 6.06 5.28
C GLU A 89 4.33 5.05 5.79
N PRO A 90 4.51 4.46 6.98
CA PRO A 90 3.53 3.56 7.54
C PRO A 90 2.26 4.31 7.93
N PHE A 91 1.10 3.67 7.76
CA PHE A 91 -0.17 4.21 8.19
C PHE A 91 -0.18 4.50 9.68
N ARG A 92 -0.74 5.66 10.02
CA ARG A 92 -0.93 6.12 11.38
C ARG A 92 -2.41 6.08 11.71
N LEU A 93 -2.73 6.17 13.00
CA LEU A 93 -4.11 6.18 13.46
C LEU A 93 -4.94 7.33 12.83
N GLU A 94 -4.31 8.46 12.52
CA GLU A 94 -4.92 9.61 11.83
C GLU A 94 -5.37 9.32 10.39
N ASP A 95 -4.78 8.31 9.74
CA ASP A 95 -5.12 7.89 8.38
C ASP A 95 -6.34 6.95 8.35
N ILE A 96 -6.77 6.48 9.53
CA ILE A 96 -7.84 5.49 9.71
C ILE A 96 -9.16 6.21 10.02
N GLN A 97 -10.24 5.75 9.38
CA GLN A 97 -11.60 6.16 9.74
C GLN A 97 -12.46 4.93 9.94
N LEU A 98 -13.19 4.89 11.05
CA LEU A 98 -14.14 3.83 11.38
C LEU A 98 -15.55 4.41 11.40
N PHE A 99 -16.52 3.64 10.95
CA PHE A 99 -17.92 4.05 10.86
C PHE A 99 -18.84 3.01 11.47
N VAL A 100 -19.90 3.48 12.13
CA VAL A 100 -21.02 2.68 12.64
C VAL A 100 -22.29 3.26 12.03
N ASP A 101 -23.02 2.47 11.25
CA ASP A 101 -24.27 2.89 10.60
C ASP A 101 -24.14 4.22 9.81
N GLY A 102 -23.00 4.42 9.15
CA GLY A 102 -22.69 5.64 8.39
C GLY A 102 -22.20 6.84 9.22
N ARG A 103 -22.16 6.74 10.55
CA ARG A 103 -21.56 7.74 11.44
C ARG A 103 -20.08 7.46 11.62
N ARG A 104 -19.23 8.45 11.30
CA ARG A 104 -17.79 8.39 11.60
C ARG A 104 -17.55 8.42 13.11
N LEU A 105 -16.74 7.50 13.60
CA LEU A 105 -16.26 7.49 14.99
C LEU A 105 -15.08 8.43 15.17
N ASP A 106 -15.06 9.13 16.31
CA ASP A 106 -13.84 9.73 16.81
C ASP A 106 -13.06 8.65 17.57
N ILE A 107 -12.10 8.04 16.87
CA ILE A 107 -11.28 6.93 17.38
C ILE A 107 -10.46 7.28 18.63
N MET A 108 -10.22 8.57 18.90
CA MET A 108 -9.47 9.02 20.07
C MET A 108 -10.34 9.11 21.32
N THR A 109 -11.66 9.27 21.17
CA THR A 109 -12.58 9.52 22.29
C THR A 109 -13.70 8.49 22.41
N CYS A 110 -13.96 7.69 21.37
CA CYS A 110 -15.05 6.72 21.40
C CYS A 110 -14.77 5.58 22.38
N SER A 111 -15.84 4.99 22.90
CA SER A 111 -15.72 3.86 23.83
C SER A 111 -15.26 2.60 23.12
N HIS A 112 -14.64 1.67 23.85
CA HIS A 112 -14.26 0.36 23.30
C HIS A 112 -15.46 -0.39 22.72
N SER A 113 -16.64 -0.27 23.33
CA SER A 113 -17.87 -0.87 22.80
C SER A 113 -18.27 -0.29 21.45
N GLU A 114 -18.08 1.01 21.22
CA GLU A 114 -18.37 1.63 19.92
C GLU A 114 -17.35 1.21 18.85
N LEU A 115 -16.07 1.09 19.21
CA LEU A 115 -15.04 0.56 18.29
C LEU A 115 -15.40 -0.84 17.79
N MET A 116 -15.87 -1.70 18.70
CA MET A 116 -16.29 -3.07 18.36
C MET A 116 -17.57 -3.15 17.52
N GLN A 117 -18.31 -2.05 17.38
CA GLN A 117 -19.49 -1.96 16.54
C GLN A 117 -19.20 -1.40 15.13
N ALA A 118 -17.95 -1.02 14.83
CA ALA A 118 -17.57 -0.50 13.53
C ALA A 118 -17.95 -1.51 12.42
N THR A 119 -18.76 -1.05 11.47
CA THR A 119 -19.25 -1.86 10.34
C THR A 119 -18.53 -1.54 9.05
N PHE A 120 -17.75 -0.46 9.01
CA PHE A 120 -16.99 -0.03 7.85
C PHE A 120 -15.71 0.68 8.30
N GLY A 121 -14.61 0.44 7.58
CA GLY A 121 -13.33 1.06 7.84
C GLY A 121 -12.68 1.57 6.55
N SER A 122 -11.98 2.70 6.62
CA SER A 122 -11.23 3.23 5.49
C SER A 122 -9.83 3.70 5.87
N LEU A 123 -8.91 3.57 4.92
CA LEU A 123 -7.55 4.08 4.98
C LEU A 123 -7.36 5.21 3.97
N THR A 124 -6.75 6.30 4.42
CA THR A 124 -6.44 7.47 3.59
C THR A 124 -4.96 7.45 3.21
N PHE A 125 -4.66 7.24 1.93
CA PHE A 125 -3.30 7.32 1.40
C PHE A 125 -2.88 8.78 1.22
N THR A 126 -2.16 9.31 2.21
CA THR A 126 -1.63 10.68 2.20
C THR A 126 -0.60 10.86 1.08
N THR A 127 0.30 9.89 0.93
CA THR A 127 1.33 9.84 -0.12
C THR A 127 1.28 8.51 -0.86
N GLN A 128 1.11 8.55 -2.19
CA GLN A 128 1.24 7.37 -3.04
C GLN A 128 2.39 7.49 -4.01
N LYS A 129 2.99 6.33 -4.32
CA LYS A 129 4.02 6.18 -5.36
C LYS A 129 3.57 6.66 -6.75
N ASN A 130 2.27 6.64 -7.03
CA ASN A 130 1.70 7.11 -8.30
C ASN A 130 1.41 8.64 -8.31
N GLY A 131 1.70 9.36 -7.22
CA GLY A 131 1.52 10.81 -7.13
C GLY A 131 0.10 11.29 -6.85
N VAL A 132 -0.89 10.39 -6.78
CA VAL A 132 -2.26 10.72 -6.35
C VAL A 132 -2.27 10.83 -4.83
N ARG A 133 -2.57 12.01 -4.30
CA ARG A 133 -2.63 12.28 -2.85
C ARG A 133 -4.08 12.23 -2.36
N GLY A 134 -4.29 11.65 -1.20
CA GLY A 134 -5.60 11.63 -0.52
C GLY A 134 -6.58 10.59 -1.07
N GLU A 135 -6.11 9.53 -1.71
CA GLU A 135 -6.98 8.42 -2.10
C GLU A 135 -7.49 7.70 -0.84
N VAL A 136 -8.80 7.44 -0.80
CA VAL A 136 -9.44 6.74 0.31
C VAL A 136 -9.92 5.38 -0.17
N ILE A 137 -9.45 4.31 0.49
CA ILE A 137 -9.89 2.94 0.23
C ILE A 137 -10.66 2.47 1.45
N GLY A 138 -11.85 1.91 1.26
CA GLY A 138 -12.68 1.41 2.36
C GLY A 138 -13.31 0.06 2.09
N LEU A 139 -13.57 -0.66 3.17
CA LEU A 139 -14.15 -2.01 3.22
C LEU A 139 -15.23 -2.08 4.31
#